data_AF-A0A4W3GKQ6-F1
#
_entry.id   AF-A0A4W3GKQ6-F1
#
_cell.length_a   1.000
_cell.length_b   1.000
_cell.length_c   1.000
_cell.angle_alpha   90.00
_cell.angle_beta   90.00
_cell.angle_gamma   90.00
#
_symmetry.space_group_name_H-M   'P 1'
#
loop_
_entity.id
_entity.type
_entity.pdbx_description
1 polymer ?
#
loop_
_entity_poly.entity_id
_entity_poly.type
_entity_poly.pdbx_seq_one_letter_code
_entity_poly.pdbx_strand_id
1 'polypeptide(L)'
;METPGFRWFLTLNVLLLCREGVGSCTGGEMRVSPSTVVRLGSEINVSCILKEPYDKCSGPTPRLKIILDNSKLLVNEQVSGSEVTARHHRVNSSESSFACKLECAKTNEQLVCGVDVRAGLPPDQPQNLTCVQNGREAEVSCRWDPGQPTFLKTTQQLW
;
A
#
# COMPACT_ATOMS: atom_id res chain seq x y z
N MET A 1 -41.26 30.63 38.48
CA MET A 1 -40.21 31.54 37.98
C MET A 1 -39.42 30.81 36.93
N GLU A 2 -39.75 31.11 35.67
CA GLU A 2 -38.88 31.17 34.47
C GLU A 2 -37.81 30.07 34.24
N THR A 3 -38.03 29.30 33.16
CA THR A 3 -37.01 28.67 32.30
C THR A 3 -36.24 29.76 31.51
N PRO A 4 -35.15 29.53 30.72
CA PRO A 4 -34.66 28.29 30.10
C PRO A 4 -33.12 28.13 30.07
N GLY A 5 -32.59 27.02 29.55
CA GLY A 5 -31.13 26.89 29.44
C GLY A 5 -30.58 25.64 28.76
N PHE A 6 -30.96 25.43 27.51
CA PHE A 6 -30.15 24.87 26.43
C PHE A 6 -29.53 23.45 26.54
N ARG A 7 -29.79 22.69 25.46
CA ARG A 7 -29.27 21.35 25.11
C ARG A 7 -27.74 21.35 24.96
N TRP A 8 -27.19 20.26 24.43
CA TRP A 8 -25.84 20.08 23.87
C TRP A 8 -24.82 19.50 24.90
N PHE A 9 -24.16 18.35 24.75
CA PHE A 9 -23.93 17.42 23.63
C PHE A 9 -23.67 16.02 24.21
N LEU A 10 -24.15 15.00 23.50
CA LEU A 10 -23.64 13.63 23.56
C LEU A 10 -22.18 13.65 23.07
N THR A 11 -21.19 13.45 23.94
CA THR A 11 -19.79 13.27 23.49
C THR A 11 -19.58 11.82 23.06
N LEU A 12 -19.96 11.59 21.81
CA LEU A 12 -19.27 10.82 20.77
C LEU A 12 -18.18 9.85 21.27
N ASN A 13 -18.54 8.57 21.40
CA ASN A 13 -17.59 7.48 21.28
C ASN A 13 -17.02 7.51 19.86
N VAL A 14 -15.81 8.06 19.70
CA VAL A 14 -15.06 7.88 18.45
C VAL A 14 -14.54 6.44 18.47
N LEU A 15 -15.34 5.52 17.93
CA LEU A 15 -14.81 4.27 17.41
C LEU A 15 -13.82 4.65 16.30
N LEU A 16 -12.53 4.64 16.63
CA LEU A 16 -11.46 4.54 15.64
C LEU A 16 -11.63 3.20 14.92
N LEU A 17 -12.48 3.18 13.90
CA LEU A 17 -12.34 2.23 12.81
C LEU A 17 -11.30 2.79 11.84
N CYS A 18 -10.04 2.82 12.27
CA CYS A 18 -8.98 2.58 11.30
C CYS A 18 -9.05 1.10 10.94
N ARG A 19 -10.06 0.73 10.14
CA ARG A 19 -9.94 -0.48 9.34
C ARG A 19 -8.88 -0.12 8.33
N GLU A 20 -7.64 -0.55 8.58
CA GLU A 20 -6.64 -0.63 7.53
C GLU A 20 -7.35 -1.26 6.33
N GLY A 21 -7.49 -0.46 5.28
CA GLY A 21 -8.13 -0.85 4.04
C GLY A 21 -7.23 -1.82 3.29
N VAL A 22 -6.89 -2.95 3.90
CA VAL A 22 -6.71 -4.16 3.12
C VAL A 22 -8.11 -4.49 2.62
N GLY A 23 -8.49 -3.87 1.51
CA GLY A 23 -9.68 -4.23 0.78
C GLY A 23 -9.59 -5.72 0.52
N SER A 24 -10.32 -6.51 1.30
CA SER A 24 -10.30 -7.96 1.16
C SER A 24 -10.67 -8.28 -0.28
N CYS A 25 -9.72 -8.83 -1.04
CA CYS A 25 -9.92 -9.13 -2.43
C CYS A 25 -10.92 -10.29 -2.53
N THR A 26 -12.18 -9.96 -2.79
CA THR A 26 -13.26 -10.96 -2.85
C THR A 26 -13.23 -11.74 -4.17
N GLY A 27 -12.67 -11.17 -5.24
CA GLY A 27 -12.65 -11.78 -6.57
C GLY A 27 -11.38 -12.58 -6.89
N GLY A 28 -10.34 -12.50 -6.07
CA GLY A 28 -9.04 -13.10 -6.34
C GLY A 28 -7.96 -12.71 -5.34
N GLU A 29 -6.72 -12.99 -5.69
CA GLU A 29 -5.52 -12.69 -4.91
C GLU A 29 -4.51 -11.97 -5.81
N MET A 30 -3.80 -10.99 -5.26
CA MET A 30 -2.61 -10.42 -5.90
C MET A 30 -1.37 -10.75 -5.09
N ARG A 31 -0.31 -11.19 -5.78
CA ARG A 31 0.99 -11.50 -5.20
C ARG A 31 2.05 -10.59 -5.79
N VAL A 32 2.94 -10.09 -4.95
CA VAL A 32 4.08 -9.28 -5.37
C VAL A 32 5.35 -9.97 -4.93
N SER A 33 6.24 -10.26 -5.87
CA SER A 33 7.56 -10.83 -5.63
C SER A 33 8.64 -9.79 -5.98
N PRO A 34 9.64 -9.56 -5.12
CA PRO A 34 9.91 -10.29 -3.87
C PRO A 34 9.06 -9.84 -2.65
N SER A 35 8.47 -8.64 -2.69
CA SER A 35 7.72 -8.06 -1.57
C SER A 35 6.85 -6.87 -2.04
N THR A 36 5.84 -6.49 -1.25
CA THR A 36 5.08 -5.24 -1.41
C THR A 36 5.84 -4.00 -0.90
N VAL A 37 6.98 -4.20 -0.23
CA VAL A 37 7.91 -3.13 0.16
C VAL A 37 9.28 -3.44 -0.42
N VAL A 38 9.75 -2.59 -1.33
CA VAL A 38 11.00 -2.81 -2.09
C VAL A 38 11.91 -1.56 -2.07
N ARG A 39 13.12 -1.68 -2.63
CA ARG A 39 13.97 -0.50 -2.85
C ARG A 39 13.55 0.22 -4.12
N LEU A 40 13.65 1.54 -4.15
CA LEU A 40 13.52 2.31 -5.39
C LEU A 40 14.48 1.79 -6.46
N GLY A 41 14.01 1.73 -7.71
CA GLY A 41 14.69 1.18 -8.86
C GLY A 41 14.67 -0.35 -8.97
N SER A 42 14.04 -1.05 -8.02
CA SER A 42 13.95 -2.52 -8.05
C SER A 42 13.00 -3.00 -9.14
N GLU A 43 13.24 -4.23 -9.62
CA GLU A 43 12.31 -4.97 -10.47
C GLU A 43 11.39 -5.83 -9.60
N ILE A 44 10.10 -5.88 -9.95
CA ILE A 44 9.11 -6.70 -9.26
C ILE A 44 8.26 -7.49 -10.25
N ASN A 45 7.73 -8.62 -9.79
CA ASN A 45 6.68 -9.36 -10.48
C ASN A 45 5.38 -9.23 -9.71
N VAL A 46 4.31 -8.88 -10.43
CA VAL A 46 2.96 -8.77 -9.89
C VAL A 46 2.10 -9.83 -10.55
N SER A 47 1.59 -10.76 -9.75
CA SER A 47 0.74 -11.86 -10.19
C SER A 47 -0.68 -11.66 -9.67
N CYS A 48 -1.67 -12.01 -10.48
CA CYS A 48 -3.07 -11.98 -10.12
C CYS A 48 -3.70 -13.35 -10.37
N ILE A 49 -4.36 -13.89 -9.35
CA ILE A 49 -4.98 -15.21 -9.35
C ILE A 49 -6.47 -15.01 -9.09
N LEU A 50 -7.32 -15.49 -10.00
CA LEU A 50 -8.77 -15.52 -9.83
C LEU A 50 -9.16 -16.62 -8.84
N LYS A 51 -10.08 -16.29 -7.93
CA LYS A 51 -10.67 -17.27 -7.02
C LYS A 51 -11.92 -17.87 -7.68
N GLU A 52 -11.96 -19.18 -7.82
CA GLU A 52 -13.13 -19.91 -8.33
C GLU A 52 -14.19 -20.16 -7.23
N PRO A 53 -15.48 -20.27 -7.59
CA PRO A 53 -16.06 -20.13 -8.93
C PRO A 53 -16.29 -18.67 -9.34
N TYR A 54 -16.00 -18.35 -10.60
CA TYR A 54 -16.09 -16.98 -11.11
C TYR A 54 -17.42 -16.75 -11.83
N ASP A 55 -18.50 -16.60 -11.05
CA ASP A 55 -19.87 -16.49 -11.57
C ASP A 55 -20.19 -15.14 -12.26
N LYS A 56 -19.21 -14.24 -12.37
CA LYS A 56 -19.42 -12.87 -12.86
C LYS A 56 -19.13 -12.65 -14.35
N CYS A 57 -18.63 -13.65 -15.05
CA CYS A 57 -18.52 -13.60 -16.52
C CYS A 57 -19.40 -14.69 -17.15
N SER A 58 -20.38 -14.27 -17.95
CA SER A 58 -21.20 -15.18 -18.77
C SER A 58 -20.73 -15.28 -20.24
N GLY A 59 -19.59 -14.66 -20.58
CA GLY A 59 -19.03 -14.60 -21.93
C GLY A 59 -17.86 -15.58 -22.18
N PRO A 60 -17.38 -15.71 -23.43
CA PRO A 60 -16.26 -16.59 -23.77
C PRO A 60 -14.93 -16.07 -23.19
N THR A 61 -14.06 -17.01 -22.80
CA THR A 61 -12.69 -16.86 -22.27
C THR A 61 -12.37 -15.50 -21.62
N PRO A 62 -12.64 -15.34 -20.30
CA PRO A 62 -12.30 -14.12 -19.58
C PRO A 62 -10.79 -13.84 -19.64
N ARG A 63 -10.40 -12.57 -19.75
CA ARG A 63 -8.99 -12.14 -19.82
C ARG A 63 -8.60 -11.28 -18.63
N LEU A 64 -7.49 -11.62 -18.00
CA LEU A 64 -6.95 -10.83 -16.89
C LEU A 64 -6.01 -9.75 -17.41
N LYS A 65 -6.12 -8.57 -16.82
CA LYS A 65 -5.26 -7.41 -17.08
C LYS A 65 -4.71 -6.87 -15.77
N ILE A 66 -3.45 -6.43 -15.79
CA ILE A 66 -2.83 -5.72 -14.65
C ILE A 66 -2.60 -4.27 -15.08
N ILE A 67 -3.14 -3.34 -14.30
CA ILE A 67 -3.08 -1.90 -14.55
C ILE A 67 -2.30 -1.25 -13.41
N LEU A 68 -1.28 -0.47 -13.77
CA LEU A 68 -0.51 0.37 -12.85
C LEU A 68 -1.10 1.77 -12.80
N ASP A 69 -1.25 2.30 -11.58
CA ASP A 69 -1.70 3.67 -11.28
C ASP A 69 -2.97 4.06 -12.06
N ASN A 70 -3.91 3.12 -12.13
CA ASN A 70 -5.22 3.23 -12.77
C ASN A 70 -5.22 3.65 -14.26
N SER A 71 -4.06 3.63 -14.94
CA SER A 71 -3.94 4.18 -16.30
C SER A 71 -3.07 3.33 -17.22
N LYS A 72 -1.99 2.74 -16.69
CA LYS A 72 -1.00 2.04 -17.51
C LYS A 72 -1.25 0.54 -17.52
N LEU A 73 -1.73 0.02 -18.64
CA LEU A 73 -1.78 -1.42 -18.87
C LEU A 73 -0.36 -1.98 -18.92
N LEU A 74 -0.07 -2.97 -18.07
CA LEU A 74 1.20 -3.68 -18.12
C LEU A 74 1.10 -4.84 -19.11
N VAL A 75 2.20 -5.07 -19.82
CA VAL A 75 2.37 -6.30 -20.61
C VAL A 75 2.42 -7.45 -19.63
N ASN A 76 1.46 -8.36 -19.75
CA ASN A 76 1.27 -9.46 -18.83
C ASN A 76 1.31 -10.80 -19.58
N GLU A 77 1.83 -11.81 -18.91
CA GLU A 77 1.97 -13.17 -19.41
C GLU A 77 0.89 -14.02 -18.75
N GLN A 78 0.08 -14.69 -19.58
CA GLN A 78 -0.92 -15.63 -19.10
C GLN A 78 -0.21 -16.89 -18.59
N VAL A 79 -0.31 -17.15 -17.29
CA VAL A 79 0.29 -18.34 -16.66
C VAL A 79 -0.66 -19.52 -16.79
N SER A 80 -1.93 -19.30 -16.50
CA SER A 80 -3.03 -20.27 -16.62
C SER A 80 -4.33 -19.53 -16.95
N GLY A 81 -5.46 -20.23 -17.16
CA GLY A 81 -6.74 -19.56 -17.42
C GLY A 81 -7.22 -18.63 -16.29
N SER A 82 -6.75 -18.84 -15.06
CA SER A 82 -7.12 -18.07 -13.87
C SER A 82 -5.99 -17.21 -13.32
N GLU A 83 -4.80 -17.22 -13.92
CA GLU A 83 -3.63 -16.52 -13.41
C GLU A 83 -2.86 -15.77 -14.49
N VAL A 84 -2.48 -14.53 -14.18
CA VAL A 84 -1.65 -13.69 -15.04
C VAL A 84 -0.54 -13.02 -14.23
N THR A 85 0.63 -12.83 -14.83
CA THR A 85 1.76 -12.15 -14.19
C THR A 85 2.29 -11.04 -15.07
N ALA A 86 2.62 -9.89 -14.47
CA ALA A 86 3.27 -8.78 -15.14
C ALA A 86 4.59 -8.44 -14.45
N ARG A 87 5.62 -8.16 -15.25
CA ARG A 87 6.91 -7.69 -14.76
C ARG A 87 6.95 -6.16 -14.80
N HIS A 88 7.40 -5.55 -13.72
CA HIS A 88 7.64 -4.11 -13.64
C HIS A 88 9.12 -3.85 -13.37
N HIS A 89 9.84 -3.44 -14.43
CA HIS A 89 11.31 -3.40 -14.43
C HIS A 89 11.95 -2.41 -13.45
N ARG A 90 11.29 -1.29 -13.15
CA ARG A 90 11.87 -0.23 -12.32
C ARG A 90 10.81 0.55 -11.55
N VAL A 91 10.65 0.23 -10.27
CA VAL A 91 9.78 0.98 -9.34
C VAL A 91 10.43 2.31 -8.98
N ASN A 92 9.95 3.41 -9.56
CA ASN A 92 10.52 4.75 -9.34
C ASN A 92 9.65 5.66 -8.46
N SER A 93 8.41 5.27 -8.20
CA SER A 93 7.52 6.00 -7.30
C SER A 93 7.64 5.42 -5.89
N SER A 94 7.53 6.26 -4.86
CA SER A 94 7.52 5.80 -3.47
C SER A 94 6.30 4.94 -3.14
N GLU A 95 5.23 5.11 -3.90
CA GLU A 95 3.99 4.34 -3.82
C GLU A 95 3.44 4.12 -5.23
N SER A 96 2.96 2.91 -5.49
CA SER A 96 2.38 2.50 -6.77
C SER A 96 1.24 1.53 -6.52
N SER A 97 0.12 1.74 -7.21
CA SER A 97 -1.07 0.89 -7.06
C SER A 97 -1.24 0.00 -8.29
N PHE A 98 -1.33 -1.30 -8.06
CA PHE A 98 -1.59 -2.28 -9.10
C PHE A 98 -3.01 -2.80 -8.97
N ALA A 99 -3.79 -2.72 -10.03
CA ALA A 99 -5.14 -3.24 -10.10
C ALA A 99 -5.20 -4.41 -11.07
N CYS A 100 -5.74 -5.53 -10.60
CA CYS A 100 -6.10 -6.64 -11.47
C CYS A 100 -7.56 -6.50 -11.89
N LYS A 101 -7.80 -6.50 -13.20
CA LYS A 101 -9.15 -6.45 -13.77
C LYS A 101 -9.41 -7.67 -14.63
N LEU A 102 -10.65 -8.12 -14.61
CA LEU A 102 -11.15 -9.14 -15.52
C LEU A 102 -11.99 -8.49 -16.62
N GLU A 103 -11.60 -8.74 -17.86
CA GLU A 103 -12.35 -8.36 -19.04
C GLU A 103 -13.22 -9.54 -19.48
N CYS A 104 -14.54 -9.46 -19.24
CA CYS A 104 -15.50 -10.45 -19.73
C CYS A 104 -15.93 -10.16 -21.19
N ALA A 105 -15.87 -8.89 -21.60
CA ALA A 105 -16.14 -8.38 -22.94
C ALA A 105 -15.38 -7.07 -23.12
N LYS A 106 -15.15 -6.61 -24.37
CA LYS A 106 -14.32 -5.41 -24.67
C LYS A 106 -14.72 -4.14 -23.91
N THR A 107 -15.94 -4.04 -23.39
CA THR A 107 -16.47 -2.87 -22.69
C THR A 107 -16.84 -3.15 -21.23
N ASN A 108 -16.63 -4.37 -20.73
CA ASN A 108 -16.98 -4.75 -19.37
C ASN A 108 -15.75 -5.28 -18.63
N GLU A 109 -15.12 -4.38 -17.87
CA GLU A 109 -14.00 -4.68 -16.99
C GLU A 109 -14.45 -4.64 -15.54
N GLN A 110 -14.16 -5.71 -14.79
CA GLN A 110 -14.45 -5.79 -13.37
C GLN A 110 -13.16 -5.85 -12.57
N LEU A 111 -13.08 -5.08 -11.48
CA LEU A 111 -11.98 -5.21 -10.52
C LEU A 111 -12.03 -6.59 -9.85
N VAL A 112 -10.89 -7.29 -9.87
CA VAL A 112 -10.67 -8.56 -9.19
C VAL A 112 -10.06 -8.30 -7.81
N CYS A 113 -8.96 -7.56 -7.79
CA CYS A 113 -8.16 -7.26 -6.61
C CYS A 113 -7.25 -6.06 -6.91
N GLY A 114 -6.71 -5.44 -5.86
CA GLY A 114 -5.66 -4.43 -5.96
C GLY A 114 -4.58 -4.68 -4.92
N VAL A 115 -3.36 -4.23 -5.20
CA VAL A 115 -2.25 -4.26 -4.25
C VAL A 115 -1.41 -2.99 -4.41
N ASP A 116 -1.05 -2.39 -3.28
CA ASP A 116 -0.14 -1.26 -3.24
C ASP A 116 1.28 -1.74 -2.95
N VAL A 117 2.22 -1.20 -3.71
CA VAL A 117 3.65 -1.42 -3.54
C VAL A 117 4.28 -0.12 -3.10
N ARG A 118 5.06 -0.18 -2.02
CA ARG A 118 5.86 0.95 -1.53
C ARG A 118 7.32 0.72 -1.85
N ALA A 119 8.00 1.79 -2.23
CA ALA A 119 9.43 1.76 -2.51
C ALA A 119 10.15 2.88 -1.78
N GLY A 120 11.36 2.57 -1.30
CA GLY A 120 12.17 3.53 -0.57
C GLY A 120 13.67 3.36 -0.76
N LEU A 121 14.41 4.25 -0.13
CA LEU A 121 15.86 4.19 -0.01
C LEU A 121 16.25 3.61 1.36
N PRO A 122 17.40 2.93 1.47
CA PRO A 122 17.94 2.59 2.77
C PRO A 122 18.25 3.87 3.56
N PRO A 123 18.09 3.86 4.90
CA PRO A 123 18.48 4.99 5.74
C PRO A 123 19.99 5.19 5.72
N ASP A 124 20.42 6.44 5.80
CA ASP A 124 21.82 6.79 5.99
C ASP A 124 22.23 6.58 7.45
N GLN A 125 23.54 6.55 7.68
CA GLN A 125 24.08 6.62 9.03
C GLN A 125 23.77 8.00 9.63
N PRO A 126 23.12 8.06 10.82
CA PRO A 126 22.89 9.33 11.50
C PRO A 126 24.19 10.09 11.77
N GLN A 127 24.14 11.41 11.59
CA GLN A 127 25.29 12.31 11.78
C GLN A 127 25.00 13.33 12.88
N ASN A 128 26.03 14.04 13.36
CA ASN A 128 25.89 15.16 14.29
C ASN A 128 25.17 14.82 15.61
N LEU A 129 25.47 13.64 16.17
CA LEU A 129 24.94 13.23 17.47
C LEU A 129 25.37 14.22 18.57
N THR A 130 24.40 14.91 19.14
CA THR A 130 24.59 15.86 20.24
C THR A 130 23.64 15.51 21.37
N CYS A 131 24.19 15.33 22.57
CA CYS A 131 23.42 15.09 23.78
C CYS A 131 23.60 16.26 24.74
N VAL A 132 22.50 16.72 25.34
CA VAL A 132 22.49 17.84 26.29
C VAL A 132 21.78 17.41 27.55
N GLN A 133 22.37 17.77 28.70
CA GLN A 133 21.79 17.59 30.01
C GLN A 133 21.80 18.94 30.75
N ASN A 134 20.62 19.49 31.04
CA ASN A 134 20.48 20.83 31.62
C ASN A 134 20.45 20.76 33.15
N GLY A 135 21.61 20.55 33.76
CA GLY A 135 21.77 20.36 35.20
C GLY A 135 21.94 18.89 35.59
N ARG A 136 22.31 18.63 36.84
CA ARG A 136 22.74 17.28 37.26
C ARG A 136 21.61 16.24 37.31
N GLU A 137 20.39 16.66 37.58
CA GLU A 137 19.22 15.79 37.71
C GLU A 137 18.30 15.83 36.48
N ALA A 138 18.65 16.62 35.46
CA ALA A 138 17.84 16.73 34.25
C ALA A 138 17.98 15.50 33.36
N GLU A 139 16.93 15.19 32.60
CA GLU A 139 16.93 14.14 31.58
C GLU A 139 17.93 14.48 30.45
N VAL A 140 18.61 13.45 29.94
CA VAL A 140 19.51 13.57 28.81
C VAL A 140 18.69 13.56 27.53
N SER A 141 18.76 14.64 26.75
CA SER A 141 18.14 14.72 25.43
C SER A 141 19.21 14.66 24.36
N CYS A 142 19.11 13.66 23.48
CA CYS A 142 19.99 13.51 22.33
C CYS A 142 19.26 13.85 21.03
N ARG A 143 19.97 14.50 20.12
CA ARG A 143 19.51 14.80 18.77
C ARG A 143 20.60 14.43 17.77
N TRP A 144 20.20 14.12 16.56
CA TRP A 144 21.09 13.78 15.46
C TRP A 144 20.38 14.08 14.14
N ASP A 145 21.16 14.19 13.08
CA ASP A 145 20.64 14.37 11.74
C ASP A 145 20.35 12.99 11.12
N PRO A 146 19.11 12.73 10.64
CA PRO A 146 18.72 11.42 10.16
C PRO A 146 19.27 11.06 8.77
N GLY A 147 19.84 12.03 8.05
CA GLY A 147 20.31 11.86 6.67
C GLY A 147 19.21 12.06 5.62
N GLN A 148 19.34 11.40 4.46
CA GLN A 148 18.40 11.54 3.36
C GLN A 148 17.01 10.91 3.66
N PRO A 149 15.92 11.42 3.06
CA PRO A 149 14.60 10.79 3.15
C PRO A 149 14.59 9.36 2.59
N THR A 150 14.01 8.42 3.33
CA THR A 150 13.92 7.00 2.93
C THR A 150 12.63 6.67 2.19
N PHE A 151 11.61 7.54 2.24
CA PHE A 151 10.24 7.32 1.71
C PHE A 151 9.50 6.11 2.33
N LEU A 152 10.07 5.50 3.37
CA LEU A 152 9.48 4.41 4.14
C LEU A 152 9.52 4.79 5.62
N LYS A 153 8.70 4.13 6.44
CA LYS A 153 8.74 4.33 7.89
C LYS A 153 10.07 3.82 8.44
N THR A 154 10.87 4.72 8.98
CA THR A 154 12.19 4.43 9.54
C THR A 154 12.19 4.77 11.03
N THR A 155 12.77 3.88 11.84
CA THR A 155 12.97 4.08 13.28
C THR A 155 14.47 4.21 13.55
N GLN A 156 14.86 5.20 14.36
CA GLN A 156 16.25 5.43 14.77
C GLN A 156 16.34 5.30 16.28
N GLN A 157 17.34 4.56 16.78
CA GLN A 157 17.55 4.30 18.19
C GLN A 157 19.03 4.47 18.54
N LEU A 158 19.29 5.09 19.70
CA LEU A 158 20.61 5.10 20.34
C LEU A 158 20.65 3.95 21.34
N TRP A 159 21.67 3.11 21.23
CA TRP A 159 21.94 1.98 22.14
C TRP A 159 22.88 2.40 23.27
#